data_AF-A0A0S7ESI8-F1
#
_entry.id   AF-A0A0S7ESI8-F1
#
_cell.length_a   1.000
_cell.length_b   1.000
_cell.length_c   1.000
_cell.angle_alpha   90.00
_cell.angle_beta   90.00
_cell.angle_gamma   90.00
#
_symmetry.space_group_name_H-M   'P 1'
#
loop_
_entity.id
_entity.type
_entity.pdbx_description
1 polymer ?
#
loop_
_entity_poly.entity_id
_entity_poly.type
_entity_poly.pdbx_seq_one_letter_code
_entity_poly.pdbx_strand_id
1 'polypeptide(L)'
;KVAGVVGRADLLCALFFQLSFLTYCKAFNKGNNRDARFSVQWVVVSLVLCAAAMLCKEQGITVLGVNAAFDVLLICNVNVYELGHRLLFRKNSPDLSEILRTGLLKRLGLMCLGGLLMLYARWRIMGTGPPAFTEVDNPASFEENIFIRIVNYNYYYSLNAWLLLCPWWLCFDWSMGCVPLIKSATDWRVVWVLLLWCVLIGLISQALCSPDSQRRR
;
A
#
# COMPACT_ATOMS: atom_id res chain seq x y z
N LYS A 1 -27.26 -18.04 12.95
CA LYS A 1 -26.41 -16.86 12.62
C LYS A 1 -25.80 -17.08 11.25
N VAL A 2 -26.34 -16.43 10.22
CA VAL A 2 -25.72 -16.47 8.89
C VAL A 2 -24.43 -15.68 9.01
N ALA A 3 -23.29 -16.36 9.08
CA ALA A 3 -22.00 -15.72 8.92
C ALA A 3 -21.96 -15.18 7.49
N GLY A 4 -22.45 -13.95 7.29
CA GLY A 4 -22.09 -13.20 6.11
C GLY A 4 -20.57 -13.14 6.13
N VAL A 5 -19.91 -13.87 5.23
CA VAL A 5 -18.45 -13.85 5.11
C VAL A 5 -18.08 -12.43 4.62
N VAL A 6 -17.92 -11.54 5.58
CA VAL A 6 -17.36 -10.20 5.44
C VAL A 6 -15.94 -10.39 4.92
N GLY A 7 -15.56 -9.66 3.87
CA GLY A 7 -14.22 -9.75 3.27
C GLY A 7 -14.11 -10.59 1.99
N ARG A 8 -15.22 -11.05 1.38
CA ARG A 8 -15.17 -11.72 0.06
C ARG A 8 -14.54 -10.86 -1.04
N ALA A 9 -14.90 -9.58 -1.07
CA ALA A 9 -14.30 -8.63 -2.02
C ALA A 9 -12.80 -8.44 -1.75
N ASP A 10 -12.39 -8.44 -0.48
CA ASP A 10 -10.98 -8.36 -0.08
C ASP A 10 -10.19 -9.61 -0.50
N LEU A 11 -10.75 -10.81 -0.30
CA LEU A 11 -10.16 -12.08 -0.77
C LEU A 11 -10.05 -12.13 -2.30
N LEU A 12 -11.08 -11.69 -3.03
CA LEU A 12 -11.04 -11.62 -4.50
C LEU A 12 -10.02 -10.59 -4.99
N CYS A 13 -9.95 -9.42 -4.34
CA CYS A 13 -8.93 -8.42 -4.63
C CYS A 13 -7.54 -9.01 -4.43
N ALA A 14 -7.28 -9.68 -3.30
CA ALA A 14 -5.99 -10.31 -3.02
C ALA A 14 -5.64 -11.40 -4.06
N LEU A 15 -6.61 -12.22 -4.46
CA LEU A 15 -6.43 -13.24 -5.50
C LEU A 15 -6.04 -12.59 -6.84
N PHE A 16 -6.83 -11.64 -7.34
CA PHE A 16 -6.55 -10.98 -8.62
C PHE A 16 -5.27 -10.16 -8.59
N PHE A 17 -4.96 -9.52 -7.46
CA PHE A 17 -3.70 -8.84 -7.22
C PHE A 17 -2.52 -9.81 -7.39
N GLN A 18 -2.56 -10.95 -6.71
CA GLN A 18 -1.49 -11.94 -6.78
C GLN A 18 -1.36 -12.54 -8.18
N LEU A 19 -2.47 -12.85 -8.85
CA LEU A 19 -2.47 -13.34 -10.23
C LEU A 19 -1.92 -12.29 -11.20
N SER A 20 -2.27 -11.01 -11.01
CA SER A 20 -1.72 -9.90 -11.80
C SER A 20 -0.19 -9.83 -11.65
N PHE A 21 0.33 -9.95 -10.43
CA PHE A 21 1.78 -9.99 -10.18
C PHE A 21 2.45 -11.22 -10.81
N LEU A 22 1.90 -12.43 -10.60
CA LEU A 22 2.48 -13.67 -11.14
C LEU A 22 2.48 -13.70 -12.68
N THR A 23 1.41 -13.21 -13.31
CA THR A 23 1.36 -13.09 -14.78
C THR A 23 2.35 -12.06 -15.31
N TYR A 24 2.60 -10.99 -14.55
CA TYR A 24 3.67 -10.04 -14.85
C TYR A 24 5.05 -10.70 -14.79
N CYS A 25 5.36 -11.45 -13.72
CA CYS A 25 6.62 -12.22 -13.63
C CYS A 25 6.77 -13.20 -14.81
N LYS A 26 5.68 -13.87 -15.21
CA LYS A 26 5.67 -14.79 -16.35
C LYS A 26 5.97 -14.11 -17.68
N ALA A 27 5.72 -12.81 -17.82
CA ALA A 27 6.06 -12.05 -19.03
C ALA A 27 7.56 -12.07 -19.37
N PHE A 28 8.40 -12.38 -18.37
CA PHE A 28 9.86 -12.48 -18.49
C PHE A 28 10.37 -13.93 -18.55
N ASN A 29 9.52 -14.93 -18.32
CA ASN A 29 9.93 -16.33 -18.14
C ASN A 29 9.89 -17.17 -19.44
N LYS A 30 10.01 -16.55 -20.62
CA LYS A 30 9.91 -17.27 -21.90
C LYS A 30 11.31 -17.65 -22.42
N GLY A 31 11.59 -18.95 -22.36
CA GLY A 31 12.83 -19.56 -22.81
C GLY A 31 13.12 -19.41 -24.32
N ASN A 32 14.42 -19.36 -24.60
CA ASN A 32 15.14 -19.70 -25.81
C ASN A 32 15.07 -18.83 -27.09
N ASN A 33 14.23 -17.79 -27.18
CA ASN A 33 14.32 -16.82 -28.29
C ASN A 33 14.90 -15.49 -27.83
N ARG A 34 16.15 -15.22 -28.23
CA ARG A 34 16.97 -14.06 -27.85
C ARG A 34 16.42 -12.69 -28.29
N ASP A 35 15.36 -12.65 -29.10
CA ASP A 35 14.86 -11.40 -29.71
C ASP A 35 13.54 -10.86 -29.13
N ALA A 36 12.82 -11.59 -28.28
CA ALA A 36 11.59 -11.10 -27.64
C ALA A 36 11.82 -10.81 -26.14
N ARG A 37 12.43 -9.66 -25.83
CA ARG A 37 12.85 -9.23 -24.47
C ARG A 37 11.79 -9.32 -23.37
N PHE A 38 10.50 -9.25 -23.69
CA PHE A 38 9.38 -9.51 -22.77
C PHE A 38 8.11 -9.76 -23.57
N SER A 39 7.14 -10.49 -22.99
CA SER A 39 5.87 -10.76 -23.65
C SER A 39 4.81 -9.72 -23.29
N VAL A 40 4.45 -8.87 -24.26
CA VAL A 40 3.39 -7.85 -24.09
C VAL A 40 2.04 -8.49 -23.74
N GLN A 41 1.74 -9.68 -24.28
CA GLN A 41 0.48 -10.40 -23.98
C GLN A 41 0.32 -10.67 -22.48
N TRP A 42 1.37 -11.17 -21.82
CA TRP A 42 1.35 -11.43 -20.38
C TRP A 42 1.25 -10.14 -19.56
N VAL A 43 1.85 -9.03 -20.03
CA VAL A 43 1.69 -7.72 -19.39
C VAL A 43 0.25 -7.21 -19.52
N VAL A 44 -0.38 -7.38 -20.69
CA VAL A 44 -1.79 -7.00 -20.89
C VAL A 44 -2.71 -7.85 -20.02
N VAL A 45 -2.48 -9.17 -19.91
CA VAL A 45 -3.22 -10.03 -18.99
C VAL A 45 -3.05 -9.56 -17.54
N SER A 46 -1.83 -9.20 -17.14
CA SER A 46 -1.56 -8.62 -15.82
C SER A 46 -2.37 -7.33 -15.58
N LEU A 47 -2.45 -6.43 -16.57
CA LEU A 47 -3.26 -5.21 -16.50
C LEU A 47 -4.77 -5.50 -16.38
N VAL A 48 -5.29 -6.49 -17.10
CA VAL A 48 -6.70 -6.90 -16.99
C VAL A 48 -7.00 -7.46 -15.60
N LEU A 49 -6.10 -8.28 -15.05
CA LEU A 49 -6.23 -8.80 -13.68
C LEU A 49 -6.10 -7.69 -12.63
N CYS A 50 -5.24 -6.69 -12.87
CA CYS A 50 -5.16 -5.49 -12.04
C CYS A 50 -6.48 -4.70 -12.05
N ALA A 51 -7.09 -4.53 -13.23
CA ALA A 51 -8.40 -3.88 -13.33
C ALA A 51 -9.47 -4.68 -12.56
N ALA A 52 -9.49 -6.00 -12.67
CA ALA A 52 -10.40 -6.85 -11.90
C ALA A 52 -10.17 -6.71 -10.38
N ALA A 53 -8.92 -6.67 -9.93
CA ALA A 53 -8.58 -6.41 -8.53
C ALA A 53 -9.11 -5.04 -8.08
N MET A 54 -8.92 -3.99 -8.90
CA MET A 54 -9.39 -2.63 -8.62
C MET A 54 -10.92 -2.53 -8.53
N LEU A 55 -11.64 -3.29 -9.37
CA LEU A 55 -13.10 -3.39 -9.32
C LEU A 55 -13.59 -4.09 -8.06
N CYS A 56 -12.83 -5.04 -7.51
CA CYS A 56 -13.13 -5.65 -6.21
C CYS A 56 -12.83 -4.70 -5.05
N LYS A 57 -11.64 -4.09 -5.03
CA LYS A 57 -11.23 -3.09 -4.06
C LYS A 57 -10.26 -2.11 -4.70
N GLU A 58 -10.41 -0.85 -4.31
CA GLU A 58 -9.66 0.31 -4.81
C GLU A 58 -8.14 0.13 -4.69
N GLN A 59 -7.71 -0.52 -3.60
CA GLN A 59 -6.31 -0.82 -3.31
C GLN A 59 -5.68 -1.78 -4.33
N GLY A 60 -6.48 -2.48 -5.15
CA GLY A 60 -5.99 -3.41 -6.17
C GLY A 60 -5.05 -2.78 -7.20
N ILE A 61 -5.21 -1.48 -7.50
CA ILE A 61 -4.33 -0.77 -8.44
C ILE A 61 -2.87 -0.69 -7.97
N THR A 62 -2.62 -0.85 -6.66
CA THR A 62 -1.26 -0.81 -6.09
C THR A 62 -0.35 -1.93 -6.65
N VAL A 63 -0.91 -2.96 -7.28
CA VAL A 63 -0.12 -4.00 -7.97
C VAL A 63 0.74 -3.43 -9.09
N LEU A 64 0.32 -2.32 -9.72
CA LEU A 64 1.15 -1.63 -10.71
C LEU A 64 2.43 -1.08 -10.09
N GLY A 65 2.34 -0.56 -8.86
CA GLY A 65 3.51 -0.12 -8.09
C GLY A 65 4.43 -1.29 -7.73
N VAL A 66 3.86 -2.43 -7.32
CA VAL A 66 4.63 -3.65 -7.02
C VAL A 66 5.34 -4.18 -8.28
N ASN A 67 4.63 -4.26 -9.40
CA ASN A 67 5.19 -4.66 -10.69
C ASN A 67 6.33 -3.71 -11.12
N ALA A 68 6.17 -2.39 -10.94
CA ALA A 68 7.19 -1.42 -11.30
C ALA A 68 8.42 -1.52 -10.38
N ALA A 69 8.22 -1.72 -9.08
CA ALA A 69 9.30 -1.95 -8.13
C ALA A 69 10.05 -3.26 -8.46
N PHE A 70 9.32 -4.34 -8.77
CA PHE A 70 9.90 -5.60 -9.23
C PHE A 70 10.74 -5.41 -10.50
N ASP A 71 10.22 -4.65 -11.47
CA ASP A 71 10.92 -4.36 -12.73
C ASP A 71 12.24 -3.61 -12.50
N VAL A 72 12.22 -2.56 -11.67
CA VAL A 72 13.42 -1.76 -11.37
C VAL A 72 14.44 -2.54 -10.54
N LEU A 73 13.98 -3.23 -9.50
CA LEU A 73 14.87 -3.87 -8.52
C LEU A 73 15.44 -5.19 -9.04
N LEU A 74 14.61 -6.05 -9.64
CA LEU A 74 15.01 -7.41 -10.00
C LEU A 74 15.39 -7.55 -11.46
N ILE A 75 14.69 -6.88 -12.39
CA ILE A 75 14.97 -7.02 -13.82
C ILE A 75 16.06 -6.06 -14.26
N CYS A 76 16.02 -4.81 -13.80
CA CYS A 76 17.08 -3.84 -14.06
C CYS A 76 18.26 -3.94 -13.08
N ASN A 77 18.16 -4.79 -12.05
CA ASN A 77 19.18 -5.00 -11.01
C ASN A 77 19.70 -3.68 -10.40
N VAL A 78 18.82 -2.69 -10.24
CA VAL A 78 19.21 -1.38 -9.72
C VAL A 78 19.27 -1.47 -8.20
N ASN A 79 20.48 -1.33 -7.66
CA ASN A 79 20.67 -1.26 -6.22
C ASN A 79 20.02 0.03 -5.67
N VAL A 80 19.14 -0.09 -4.68
CA VAL A 80 18.38 1.04 -4.09
C VAL A 80 19.32 2.11 -3.54
N TYR A 81 20.43 1.66 -2.93
CA TYR A 81 21.45 2.56 -2.40
C TYR A 81 22.13 3.37 -3.51
N GLU A 82 22.50 2.68 -4.59
CA GLU A 82 23.10 3.29 -5.79
C GLU A 82 22.14 4.30 -6.43
N LEU A 83 20.85 3.96 -6.54
CA LEU A 83 19.82 4.85 -7.09
C LEU A 83 19.58 6.07 -6.21
N GLY A 84 19.43 5.87 -4.89
CA GLY A 84 19.23 6.94 -3.92
C GLY A 84 20.43 7.90 -3.90
N HIS A 85 21.65 7.38 -3.87
CA HIS A 85 22.87 8.17 -3.92
C HIS A 85 22.98 8.95 -5.24
N ARG A 86 22.64 8.32 -6.39
CA ARG A 86 22.64 8.99 -7.71
C ARG A 86 21.58 10.09 -7.84
N LEU A 87 20.41 9.91 -7.22
CA LEU A 87 19.34 10.92 -7.21
C LEU A 87 19.66 12.10 -6.27
N LEU A 88 20.26 11.84 -5.11
CA LEU A 88 20.59 12.86 -4.11
C LEU A 88 21.88 13.65 -4.41
N PHE A 89 22.92 13.02 -4.97
CA PHE A 89 24.26 13.63 -5.11
C PHE A 89 24.73 13.88 -6.57
N ARG A 90 23.81 13.85 -7.54
CA ARG A 90 23.99 14.02 -8.99
C ARG A 90 25.30 14.68 -9.49
N LYS A 91 26.01 13.98 -10.40
CA LYS A 91 26.64 14.66 -11.56
C LYS A 91 26.75 13.86 -12.87
N ASN A 92 26.63 12.53 -12.90
CA ASN A 92 26.64 11.80 -14.19
C ASN A 92 25.22 11.48 -14.64
N SER A 93 24.91 11.79 -15.90
CA SER A 93 23.68 11.37 -16.56
C SER A 93 23.55 9.85 -16.44
N PRO A 94 22.37 9.31 -16.07
CA PRO A 94 22.16 7.88 -16.14
C PRO A 94 22.48 7.42 -17.56
N ASP A 95 23.07 6.24 -17.71
CA ASP A 95 23.32 5.64 -19.02
C ASP A 95 21.97 5.25 -19.63
N LEU A 96 21.27 6.27 -20.15
CA LEU A 96 19.91 6.21 -20.66
C LEU A 96 19.82 5.16 -21.78
N SER A 97 20.95 4.93 -22.45
CA SER A 97 21.13 3.90 -23.46
C SER A 97 20.87 2.48 -22.92
N GLU A 98 21.31 2.18 -21.69
CA GLU A 98 21.19 0.86 -21.06
C GLU A 98 19.76 0.63 -20.53
N ILE A 99 19.15 1.67 -19.95
CA ILE A 99 17.74 1.67 -19.51
C ILE A 99 16.78 1.56 -20.72
N LEU A 100 17.11 2.22 -21.83
CA LEU A 100 16.36 2.12 -23.08
C LEU A 100 16.55 0.74 -23.74
N ARG A 101 17.75 0.16 -23.63
CA ARG A 101 18.09 -1.18 -24.15
C ARG A 101 17.48 -2.33 -23.34
N THR A 102 17.08 -2.12 -22.10
CA THR A 102 16.34 -3.13 -21.31
C THR A 102 14.83 -3.12 -21.58
N GLY A 103 14.31 -2.15 -22.34
CA GLY A 103 12.88 -2.04 -22.65
C GLY A 103 12.02 -1.56 -21.47
N LEU A 104 12.65 -1.07 -20.39
CA LEU A 104 11.99 -0.60 -19.18
C LEU A 104 10.98 0.51 -19.47
N LEU A 105 11.35 1.52 -20.27
CA LEU A 105 10.45 2.63 -20.62
C LEU A 105 9.17 2.16 -21.33
N LYS A 106 9.25 1.11 -22.15
CA LYS A 106 8.06 0.57 -22.81
C LYS A 106 7.14 -0.13 -21.79
N ARG A 107 7.71 -0.87 -20.83
CA ARG A 107 6.94 -1.56 -19.78
C ARG A 107 6.30 -0.58 -18.81
N LEU A 108 7.09 0.35 -18.27
CA LEU A 108 6.58 1.42 -17.41
C LEU A 108 5.57 2.28 -18.16
N GLY A 109 5.83 2.62 -19.43
CA GLY A 109 4.88 3.36 -20.26
C GLY A 109 3.55 2.62 -20.42
N LEU A 110 3.58 1.33 -20.71
CA LEU A 110 2.38 0.49 -20.82
C LEU A 110 1.61 0.39 -19.49
N MET A 111 2.32 0.23 -18.38
CA MET A 111 1.71 0.18 -17.05
C MET A 111 1.13 1.53 -16.62
N CYS A 112 1.84 2.62 -16.88
CA CYS A 112 1.36 3.98 -16.62
C CYS A 112 0.12 4.28 -17.46
N LEU A 113 0.13 3.96 -18.75
CA LEU A 113 -1.04 4.13 -19.61
C LEU A 113 -2.23 3.31 -19.11
N GLY A 114 -2.01 2.04 -18.75
CA GLY A 114 -3.04 1.18 -18.16
C GLY A 114 -3.60 1.73 -16.84
N GLY A 115 -2.72 2.18 -15.94
CA GLY A 115 -3.10 2.77 -14.66
C GLY A 115 -3.88 4.07 -14.83
N LEU A 116 -3.44 4.97 -15.72
CA LEU A 116 -4.15 6.21 -16.03
C LEU A 116 -5.54 5.93 -16.61
N LEU A 117 -5.67 4.94 -17.50
CA LEU A 117 -6.97 4.53 -18.04
C LEU A 117 -7.91 4.01 -16.93
N MET A 118 -7.40 3.18 -16.01
CA MET A 118 -8.18 2.68 -14.87
C MET A 118 -8.61 3.81 -13.94
N LEU A 119 -7.70 4.74 -13.61
CA LEU A 119 -8.00 5.91 -12.79
C LEU A 119 -9.03 6.82 -13.46
N TYR A 120 -8.92 7.04 -14.77
CA TYR A 120 -9.90 7.81 -15.53
C TYR A 120 -11.27 7.15 -15.53
N ALA A 121 -11.35 5.84 -15.79
CA ALA A 121 -12.59 5.09 -15.77
C ALA A 121 -13.25 5.16 -14.38
N ARG A 122 -12.46 4.97 -13.33
CA ARG A 122 -12.91 5.10 -11.95
C ARG A 122 -13.42 6.51 -11.62
N TRP A 123 -12.69 7.54 -12.02
CA TRP A 123 -13.11 8.92 -11.81
C TRP A 123 -14.43 9.22 -12.53
N ARG A 124 -14.59 8.72 -13.76
CA ARG A 124 -15.84 8.82 -14.52
C ARG A 124 -17.03 8.14 -13.84
N ILE A 125 -16.81 6.99 -13.18
CA ILE A 125 -17.85 6.23 -12.50
C ILE A 125 -18.21 6.86 -11.15
N MET A 126 -17.22 7.24 -10.35
CA MET A 126 -17.42 7.76 -8.98
C MET A 126 -17.88 9.23 -8.95
N GLY A 127 -17.66 9.97 -10.04
CA GLY A 127 -17.96 11.40 -10.10
C GLY A 127 -16.88 12.28 -9.48
N THR A 128 -17.17 13.57 -9.35
CA THR A 128 -16.20 14.62 -8.95
C THR A 128 -16.31 15.05 -7.49
N GLY A 129 -17.28 14.55 -6.74
CA GLY A 129 -17.52 14.95 -5.35
C GLY A 129 -16.78 14.04 -4.34
N PRO A 130 -16.11 14.60 -3.33
CA PRO A 130 -15.68 13.79 -2.19
C PRO A 130 -16.91 13.24 -1.43
N PRO A 131 -16.80 12.07 -0.78
CA PRO A 131 -17.87 11.61 0.11
C PRO A 131 -18.05 12.63 1.26
N ALA A 132 -19.29 13.01 1.53
CA ALA A 132 -19.62 13.84 2.68
C ALA A 132 -19.71 12.94 3.91
N PHE A 133 -18.73 13.04 4.81
CA PHE A 133 -18.76 12.32 6.08
C PHE A 133 -19.72 13.01 7.04
N THR A 134 -20.45 12.22 7.81
CA THR A 134 -21.29 12.68 8.92
C THR A 134 -20.64 12.34 10.26
N GLU A 135 -21.12 12.95 11.34
CA GLU A 135 -20.66 12.64 12.72
C GLU A 135 -20.86 11.16 13.06
N VAL A 136 -21.89 10.56 12.49
CA VAL A 136 -22.18 9.15 12.65
C VAL A 136 -21.10 8.28 11.99
N ASP A 137 -20.54 8.71 10.85
CA ASP A 137 -19.51 7.95 10.14
C ASP A 137 -18.14 8.03 10.83
N ASN A 138 -17.80 9.21 11.38
CA ASN A 138 -16.53 9.42 12.06
C ASN A 138 -16.66 10.42 13.21
N PRO A 139 -17.15 10.01 14.38
CA PRO A 139 -17.46 10.93 15.47
C PRO A 139 -16.22 11.68 15.97
N ALA A 140 -15.02 11.09 15.86
CA ALA A 140 -13.78 11.74 16.26
C ALA A 140 -13.47 12.97 15.39
N SER A 141 -13.79 12.96 14.10
CA SER A 141 -13.59 14.10 13.20
C SER A 141 -14.39 15.34 13.60
N PHE A 142 -15.56 15.13 14.21
CA PHE A 142 -16.51 16.19 14.56
C PHE A 142 -16.29 16.75 15.97
N GLU A 143 -15.32 16.22 16.71
CA GLU A 143 -14.94 16.77 18.01
C GLU A 143 -14.39 18.19 17.86
N GLU A 144 -14.96 19.17 18.57
CA GLU A 144 -14.60 20.59 18.46
C GLU A 144 -13.15 20.86 18.93
N ASN A 145 -12.73 20.17 19.98
CA ASN A 145 -11.38 20.34 20.53
C ASN A 145 -10.35 19.54 19.72
N ILE A 146 -9.44 20.24 19.05
CA ILE A 146 -8.37 19.67 18.23
C ILE A 146 -7.49 18.69 19.02
N PHE A 147 -7.19 18.98 20.28
CA PHE A 147 -6.37 18.09 21.11
C PHE A 147 -7.09 16.76 21.35
N ILE A 148 -8.36 16.81 21.73
CA ILE A 148 -9.18 15.62 21.96
C ILE A 148 -9.41 14.85 20.67
N ARG A 149 -9.58 15.55 19.53
CA ARG A 149 -9.63 14.96 18.20
C ARG A 149 -8.37 14.15 17.89
N ILE A 150 -7.17 14.73 18.09
CA ILE A 150 -5.89 14.04 17.89
C ILE A 150 -5.76 12.83 18.82
N VAL A 151 -6.14 12.98 20.10
CA VAL A 151 -6.12 11.87 21.07
C VAL A 151 -7.02 10.72 20.63
N ASN A 152 -8.23 10.99 20.14
CA ASN A 152 -9.14 9.95 19.65
C ASN A 152 -8.59 9.24 18.41
N TYR A 153 -7.97 9.96 17.47
CA TYR A 153 -7.29 9.32 16.34
C TYR A 153 -6.19 8.35 16.78
N ASN A 154 -5.37 8.78 17.75
CA ASN A 154 -4.33 7.93 18.29
C ASN A 154 -4.88 6.76 19.11
N TYR A 155 -6.03 6.95 19.75
CA TYR A 155 -6.74 5.88 20.43
C TYR A 155 -7.26 4.82 19.45
N TYR A 156 -7.70 5.22 18.25
CA TYR A 156 -7.99 4.25 17.19
C TYR A 156 -6.75 3.48 16.75
N TYR A 157 -5.58 4.13 16.66
CA TYR A 157 -4.34 3.41 16.37
C TYR A 157 -3.96 2.41 17.46
N SER A 158 -4.16 2.75 18.73
CA SER A 158 -3.87 1.82 19.83
C SER A 158 -4.84 0.63 19.85
N LEU A 159 -6.12 0.86 19.56
CA LEU A 159 -7.09 -0.22 19.36
C LEU A 159 -6.72 -1.12 18.18
N ASN A 160 -6.33 -0.55 17.04
CA ASN A 160 -5.87 -1.34 15.89
C ASN A 160 -4.61 -2.15 16.21
N ALA A 161 -3.65 -1.58 16.93
CA ALA A 161 -2.45 -2.30 17.38
C ALA A 161 -2.81 -3.44 18.34
N TRP A 162 -3.77 -3.25 19.24
CA TRP A 162 -4.30 -4.31 20.09
C TRP A 162 -4.92 -5.44 19.25
N LEU A 163 -5.74 -5.12 18.24
CA LEU A 163 -6.38 -6.12 17.37
C LEU A 163 -5.38 -6.98 16.58
N LEU A 164 -4.19 -6.43 16.26
CA LEU A 164 -3.11 -7.20 15.63
C LEU A 164 -2.55 -8.29 16.57
N LEU A 165 -2.51 -8.02 17.87
CA LEU A 165 -2.00 -8.95 18.89
C LEU A 165 -3.09 -9.88 19.42
N CYS A 166 -4.29 -9.35 19.62
CA CYS A 166 -5.45 -10.05 20.14
C CYS A 166 -6.67 -9.68 19.28
N PRO A 167 -7.05 -10.52 18.31
CA PRO A 167 -8.20 -10.29 17.43
C PRO A 167 -9.51 -10.59 18.15
N TRP A 168 -9.75 -9.89 19.26
CA TRP A 168 -10.99 -9.92 20.03
C TRP A 168 -11.70 -8.58 19.89
N TRP A 169 -13.05 -8.59 19.95
CA TRP A 169 -13.88 -7.39 19.77
C TRP A 169 -13.76 -6.77 18.37
N LEU A 170 -13.89 -7.62 17.33
CA LEU A 170 -13.92 -7.16 15.94
C LEU A 170 -15.25 -6.45 15.62
N CYS A 171 -15.13 -5.27 15.03
CA CYS A 171 -16.22 -4.55 14.40
C CYS A 171 -15.94 -4.42 12.89
N PHE A 172 -16.99 -4.47 12.07
CA PHE A 172 -16.83 -4.31 10.61
C PHE A 172 -16.36 -2.90 10.23
N ASP A 173 -16.91 -1.91 10.91
CA ASP A 173 -16.50 -0.51 10.87
C ASP A 173 -16.68 0.11 12.26
N TRP A 174 -15.84 1.09 12.58
CA TRP A 174 -15.87 1.75 13.90
C TRP A 174 -16.75 3.00 13.90
N SER A 175 -17.73 3.03 13.01
CA SER A 175 -18.73 4.09 12.83
C SER A 175 -19.81 4.00 13.90
N MET A 176 -20.83 4.87 13.83
CA MET A 176 -22.06 4.83 14.64
C MET A 176 -21.82 4.87 16.15
N GLY A 177 -20.69 5.45 16.58
CA GLY A 177 -20.32 5.52 18.00
C GLY A 177 -19.93 4.17 18.62
N CYS A 178 -19.59 3.16 17.80
CA CYS A 178 -19.13 1.84 18.28
C CYS A 178 -17.90 1.93 19.19
N VAL A 179 -17.02 2.93 18.97
CA VAL A 179 -16.01 3.34 19.94
C VAL A 179 -16.47 4.59 20.66
N PRO A 180 -16.66 4.55 22.00
CA PRO A 180 -16.95 5.75 22.75
C PRO A 180 -15.77 6.74 22.66
N LEU A 181 -16.05 8.00 22.35
CA LEU A 181 -15.00 9.03 22.29
C LEU A 181 -14.38 9.28 23.66
N ILE A 182 -13.08 9.56 23.67
CA ILE A 182 -12.41 10.20 24.79
C ILE A 182 -12.82 11.68 24.76
N LYS A 183 -13.39 12.19 25.86
CA LYS A 183 -13.83 13.60 25.97
C LYS A 183 -12.92 14.45 26.86
N SER A 184 -12.02 13.82 27.61
CA SER A 184 -11.09 14.49 28.52
C SER A 184 -9.72 13.80 28.50
N ALA A 185 -8.65 14.57 28.71
CA ALA A 185 -7.29 14.04 28.84
C ALA A 185 -7.09 13.20 30.11
N THR A 186 -7.99 13.31 31.09
CA THR A 186 -7.98 12.50 32.32
C THR A 186 -8.61 11.12 32.15
N ASP A 187 -9.11 10.79 30.96
CA ASP A 187 -9.66 9.48 30.66
C ASP A 187 -8.56 8.41 30.72
N TRP A 188 -8.79 7.34 31.47
CA TRP A 188 -7.83 6.25 31.64
C TRP A 188 -7.43 5.60 30.30
N ARG A 189 -8.28 5.68 29.28
CA ARG A 189 -8.01 5.13 27.93
C ARG A 189 -6.85 5.82 27.22
N VAL A 190 -6.48 7.03 27.64
CA VAL A 190 -5.29 7.75 27.16
C VAL A 190 -4.00 6.96 27.48
N VAL A 191 -3.99 6.12 28.51
CA VAL A 191 -2.83 5.26 28.84
C VAL A 191 -2.47 4.34 27.68
N TRP A 192 -3.44 3.82 26.93
CA TRP A 192 -3.19 2.97 25.75
C TRP A 192 -2.50 3.73 24.62
N VAL A 193 -2.83 5.02 24.46
CA VAL A 193 -2.17 5.89 23.49
C VAL A 193 -0.71 6.10 23.87
N LEU A 194 -0.44 6.39 25.15
CA LEU A 194 0.93 6.56 25.64
C LEU A 194 1.73 5.26 25.46
N LEU A 195 1.15 4.12 25.82
CA LEU A 195 1.78 2.81 25.66
C LEU A 195 2.15 2.53 24.20
N LEU A 196 1.24 2.77 23.26
CA LEU A 196 1.49 2.61 21.83
C LEU A 196 2.73 3.40 21.39
N TRP A 197 2.78 4.69 21.70
CA TRP A 197 3.88 5.56 21.29
C TRP A 197 5.19 5.21 21.99
N CYS A 198 5.17 4.85 23.28
CA CYS A 198 6.36 4.37 23.98
C CYS A 198 6.95 3.12 23.31
N VAL A 199 6.11 2.15 22.94
CA VAL A 199 6.55 0.94 22.24
C VAL A 199 7.11 1.27 20.86
N LEU A 200 6.41 2.09 20.07
CA LEU A 200 6.86 2.48 18.73
C LEU A 200 8.21 3.22 18.78
N ILE A 201 8.37 4.17 19.71
CA ILE A 201 9.64 4.88 19.91
C ILE A 201 10.74 3.88 20.30
N GLY A 202 10.47 2.97 21.23
CA GLY A 202 11.42 1.93 21.62
C GLY A 202 11.87 1.06 20.44
N LEU A 203 10.94 0.62 19.60
CA LEU A 203 11.22 -0.17 18.39
C LEU A 203 12.03 0.63 17.37
N ILE A 204 11.70 1.91 17.15
CA ILE A 204 12.45 2.79 16.24
C ILE A 204 13.87 3.01 16.77
N SER A 205 14.03 3.30 18.06
CA SER A 205 15.34 3.45 18.68
C SER A 205 16.16 2.16 18.59
N GLN A 206 15.55 1.00 18.80
CA GLN A 206 16.22 -0.29 18.61
C GLN A 206 16.63 -0.50 17.15
N ALA A 207 15.77 -0.18 16.18
CA ALA A 207 16.07 -0.33 14.76
C ALA A 207 17.21 0.60 14.30
N LEU A 208 17.27 1.83 14.82
CA LEU A 208 18.29 2.81 14.48
C LEU A 208 19.61 2.59 15.22
N CYS A 209 19.56 2.13 16.47
CA CYS A 209 20.74 1.96 17.32
C CYS A 209 21.26 0.52 17.35
N SER A 210 20.59 -0.44 16.70
CA SER A 210 21.09 -1.82 16.65
C SER A 210 22.42 -1.86 15.87
N PRO A 211 23.51 -2.38 16.47
CA PRO A 211 24.78 -2.52 15.77
C PRO A 211 24.64 -3.47 14.58
N ASP A 212 25.32 -3.13 13.49
CA ASP A 212 25.32 -3.89 12.25
C ASP A 212 25.65 -5.37 12.52
N SER A 213 24.86 -6.27 11.93
CA SER A 213 25.03 -7.72 12.06
C SER A 213 26.42 -8.20 11.63
N GLN A 214 27.11 -7.44 10.77
CA GLN A 214 28.49 -7.67 10.34
C GLN A 214 29.51 -7.55 11.49
N ARG A 215 29.18 -6.87 12.60
CA ARG A 215 30.06 -6.70 13.76
C ARG A 215 29.82 -7.74 14.87
N ARG A 216 28.86 -8.66 14.68
CA ARG A 216 28.47 -9.72 15.65
C ARG A 216 28.97 -11.12 15.27
N ARG A 217 29.69 -11.28 14.16
CA ARG A 217 30.41 -12.52 13.79
C ARG A 217 31.91 -12.28 13.90
#